data_AF-A0A0M4G0G5-F1
#
_entry.id   AF-A0A0M4G0G5-F1
#
_cell.length_a   1.000
_cell.length_b   1.000
_cell.length_c   1.000
_cell.angle_alpha   90.00
_cell.angle_beta   90.00
_cell.angle_gamma   90.00
#
_symmetry.space_group_name_H-M   'P 1'
#
loop_
_entity.id
_entity.type
_entity.pdbx_description
1 polymer ?
#
loop_
_entity_poly.entity_id
_entity_poly.type
_entity_poly.pdbx_seq_one_letter_code
_entity_poly.pdbx_strand_id
1 'polypeptide(L)' 'MPKHNDSADNKEIFKKTIHNMEAAEAAMEFAEGKELAAIKEKNERRKESIEELKDEIVAEEKSRINGYI' A
#
# COMPACT_ATOMS: atom_id res chain seq x y z
N MET A 1 -17.28 -12.20 -9.92
CA MET A 1 -16.21 -11.59 -9.08
C MET A 1 -15.43 -10.65 -9.99
N PRO A 2 -15.31 -9.36 -9.70
CA PRO A 2 -14.48 -8.52 -10.55
C PRO A 2 -13.03 -8.92 -10.32
N LYS A 3 -12.46 -9.59 -11.32
CA LYS A 3 -11.01 -9.70 -11.51
C LYS A 3 -10.58 -8.36 -12.08
N HIS A 4 -10.33 -7.38 -11.23
CA HIS A 4 -9.61 -6.18 -11.66
C HIS A 4 -8.17 -6.33 -11.20
N ASN A 5 -7.38 -6.97 -12.06
CA ASN A 5 -5.94 -6.86 -12.03
C ASN A 5 -5.52 -5.78 -13.05
N ASP A 6 -6.20 -4.63 -12.99
CA ASP A 6 -5.84 -3.46 -13.76
C ASP A 6 -4.87 -2.63 -12.90
N SER A 7 -3.69 -2.32 -13.43
CA SER A 7 -2.68 -1.47 -12.77
C SER A 7 -3.21 -0.16 -12.17
N ALA A 8 -4.36 0.34 -12.65
CA ALA A 8 -5.06 1.50 -12.11
C ALA A 8 -5.59 1.26 -10.69
N ASP A 9 -6.12 0.07 -10.43
CA ASP A 9 -6.65 -0.34 -9.14
C ASP A 9 -5.50 -0.52 -8.13
N ASN A 10 -4.38 -1.11 -8.57
CA ASN A 10 -3.18 -1.25 -7.73
C ASN A 10 -2.60 0.11 -7.33
N LYS A 11 -2.59 1.08 -8.25
CA LYS A 11 -2.18 2.48 -7.95
C LYS A 11 -3.14 3.18 -6.98
N GLU A 12 -4.45 2.94 -7.10
CA GLU A 12 -5.44 3.51 -6.18
C GLU A 12 -5.31 2.90 -4.78
N ILE A 13 -5.16 1.58 -4.69
CA ILE A 13 -4.94 0.85 -3.44
C ILE A 13 -3.62 1.31 -2.79
N PHE A 14 -2.54 1.45 -3.55
CA PHE A 14 -1.26 1.96 -3.07
C PHE A 14 -1.40 3.34 -2.40
N LYS A 15 -2.07 4.29 -3.08
CA LYS A 15 -2.33 5.63 -2.53
C LYS A 15 -3.19 5.59 -1.27
N LYS A 16 -4.24 4.77 -1.25
CA LYS A 16 -5.10 4.59 -0.06
C LYS A 16 -4.30 4.00 1.11
N THR A 17 -3.43 3.04 0.87
CA THR A 17 -2.61 2.41 1.91
C THR A 17 -1.59 3.39 2.49
N ILE A 18 -0.97 4.24 1.67
CA ILE A 18 -0.10 5.33 2.14
C ILE A 18 -0.89 6.31 3.00
N HIS A 19 -2.02 6.82 2.51
CA HIS A 19 -2.85 7.77 3.26
C HIS A 19 -3.32 7.18 4.60
N ASN A 20 -3.69 5.89 4.62
CA ASN A 20 -4.06 5.20 5.85
C ASN A 20 -2.89 5.04 6.82
N MET A 21 -1.66 4.85 6.31
CA MET A 21 -0.45 4.79 7.13
C MET A 21 -0.15 6.17 7.72
N GLU A 22 -0.16 7.23 6.92
CA GLU A 22 0.07 8.62 7.37
C GLU A 22 -0.98 9.06 8.41
N ALA A 23 -2.26 8.78 8.16
CA ALA A 23 -3.33 9.07 9.12
C ALA A 23 -3.15 8.29 10.43
N ALA A 24 -2.69 7.04 10.35
CA ALA A 24 -2.38 6.25 11.53
C ALA A 24 -1.12 6.76 12.26
N GLU A 25 -0.11 7.26 11.54
CA GLU A 25 1.05 7.92 12.13
C GLU A 25 0.66 9.20 12.87
N ALA A 26 -0.21 10.03 12.30
CA ALA A 26 -0.77 11.19 13.00
C ALA A 26 -1.57 10.78 14.26
N ALA A 27 -2.31 9.67 14.20
CA ALA A 27 -3.01 9.13 15.37
C ALA A 27 -2.05 8.65 16.47
N MET A 28 -0.81 8.26 16.15
CA MET A 28 0.19 7.89 17.16
C MET A 28 0.60 9.04 18.07
N GLU A 29 0.43 10.29 17.64
CA GLU A 29 0.73 11.46 18.49
C GLU A 29 -0.19 11.53 19.71
N PHE A 30 -1.40 10.96 19.60
CA PHE A 30 -2.42 10.96 20.66
C PHE A 30 -2.60 9.58 21.29
N ALA A 31 -2.03 8.53 20.71
CA ALA A 31 -2.15 7.16 21.18
C ALA A 31 -1.01 6.78 22.14
N GLU A 32 -1.35 5.99 23.15
CA GLU A 32 -0.37 5.54 24.16
C GLU A 32 -0.54 4.05 24.50
N GLY A 33 0.49 3.49 25.14
CA GLY A 33 0.50 2.10 25.61
C GLY A 33 0.18 1.09 24.50
N LYS A 34 -0.89 0.31 24.70
CA LYS A 34 -1.29 -0.77 23.79
C LYS A 34 -1.80 -0.25 22.44
N GLU A 35 -2.42 0.92 22.41
CA GLU A 35 -2.96 1.50 21.18
C GLU A 35 -1.83 1.93 20.25
N LEU A 36 -0.80 2.60 20.80
CA LEU A 36 0.41 2.96 20.07
C LEU A 36 1.12 1.74 19.48
N ALA A 37 1.25 0.65 20.26
CA ALA A 37 1.86 -0.58 19.79
C ALA A 37 1.07 -1.22 18.64
N ALA A 38 -0.26 -1.26 18.74
CA ALA A 38 -1.12 -1.80 17.69
C ALA A 38 -1.09 -0.95 16.40
N ILE A 39 -0.97 0.37 16.53
CA ILE A 39 -0.83 1.27 15.38
C ILE A 39 0.51 1.03 14.67
N LYS A 40 1.62 0.91 15.43
CA LYS A 40 2.95 0.62 14.88
C LYS A 40 2.97 -0.71 14.13
N GLU A 41 2.46 -1.77 14.74
CA GLU A 41 2.40 -3.10 14.12
C GLU A 41 1.55 -3.11 12.84
N LYS A 42 0.41 -2.39 12.83
CA LYS A 42 -0.40 -2.21 11.61
C LYS A 42 0.35 -1.40 10.54
N ASN A 43 1.11 -0.38 10.93
CA ASN A 43 1.89 0.42 9.98
C ASN A 43 3.05 -0.38 9.38
N GLU A 44 3.70 -1.26 10.15
CA GLU A 44 4.72 -2.18 9.63
C GLU A 44 4.14 -3.09 8.55
N ARG A 45 2.99 -3.73 8.79
CA ARG A 45 2.32 -4.54 7.76
C ARG A 45 1.92 -3.74 6.52
N ARG A 46 1.49 -2.47 6.70
CA ARG A 46 1.17 -1.59 5.56
C ARG A 46 2.40 -1.28 4.72
N LYS A 47 3.59 -1.15 5.33
CA LYS A 47 4.85 -0.94 4.60
C LYS A 47 5.16 -2.14 3.71
N GLU A 48 5.04 -3.35 4.23
CA GLU A 48 5.22 -4.58 3.44
C GLU A 48 4.25 -4.61 2.24
N SER A 49 2.96 -4.35 2.46
CA SER A 49 1.99 -4.27 1.36
C SER A 49 2.26 -3.15 0.35
N ILE A 50 2.79 -2.01 0.80
CA ILE A 50 3.19 -0.90 -0.08
C ILE A 50 4.35 -1.31 -0.98
N GLU A 51 5.34 -2.03 -0.44
CA GLU A 51 6.47 -2.54 -1.22
C GLU A 51 6.02 -3.58 -2.25
N GLU A 52 5.19 -4.54 -1.87
CA GLU A 52 4.61 -5.53 -2.79
C GLU A 52 3.81 -4.86 -3.93
N LEU A 53 2.91 -3.93 -3.59
CA LEU A 53 2.14 -3.18 -4.59
C LEU A 53 3.03 -2.35 -5.51
N LYS A 54 4.11 -1.78 -4.99
CA LYS A 54 5.07 -1.00 -5.80
C LYS A 54 5.77 -1.91 -6.80
N ASP A 55 6.21 -3.09 -6.38
CA ASP A 55 6.86 -4.06 -7.25
C ASP A 55 5.89 -4.58 -8.32
N GLU A 56 4.63 -4.84 -7.96
CA GLU A 56 3.58 -5.23 -8.91
C GLU A 56 3.33 -4.15 -9.96
N ILE A 57 3.17 -2.88 -9.55
CA ILE A 57 2.97 -1.75 -10.48
C ILE A 57 4.16 -1.63 -11.45
N VAL A 58 5.39 -1.74 -10.95
CA VAL A 58 6.60 -1.66 -11.79
C VAL A 58 6.70 -2.86 -12.74
N ALA A 59 6.39 -4.07 -12.28
CA ALA A 59 6.41 -5.27 -13.10
C ALA A 59 5.35 -5.24 -14.21
N GLU A 60 4.14 -4.75 -13.91
CA GLU A 60 3.09 -4.55 -14.90
C GLU A 60 3.45 -3.47 -15.92
N GLU A 61 4.02 -2.34 -15.49
CA GLU A 61 4.48 -1.29 -16.41
C GLU A 61 5.58 -1.79 -17.35
N LYS A 62 6.55 -2.55 -16.83
CA LYS A 62 7.58 -3.21 -17.66
C LYS A 62 6.97 -4.23 -18.63
N SER A 63 6.01 -5.04 -18.18
CA SER A 63 5.34 -6.03 -19.02
C SER A 63 4.54 -5.37 -20.14
N ARG A 64 3.90 -4.23 -19.87
CA ARG A 64 3.16 -3.45 -20.88
C ARG A 64 4.08 -2.85 -21.94
N ILE A 65 5.29 -2.41 -21.56
CA ILE A 65 6.31 -1.94 -22.50
C ILE A 65 6.85 -3.10 -23.35
N ASN A 66 7.08 -4.26 -22.73
CA ASN A 66 7.70 -5.41 -23.40
C ASN A 66 6.72 -6.25 -24.25
N GLY A 67 5.42 -6.12 -24.04
CA GLY A 67 4.36 -6.79 -24.80
C GLY A 67 3.90 -6.07 -26.08
N TYR A 68 4.56 -4.97 -26.46
CA TYR A 68 4.25 -4.18 -27.67
C TYR A 68 5.27 -4.44 -28.80
N ILE A 69 5.70 -5.70 -28.97
CA ILE A 69 6.55 -6.16 -30.10
C ILE A 69 5.80 -7.24 -30.86
#